data_AF-A0A7C5GC77-F1
#
_entry.id   AF-A0A7C5GC77-F1
#
_cell.length_a   1.000
_cell.length_b   1.000
_cell.length_c   1.000
_cell.angle_alpha   90.00
_cell.angle_beta   90.00
_cell.angle_gamma   90.00
#
_symmetry.space_group_name_H-M   'P 1'
#
loop_
_entity.id
_entity.type
_entity.pdbx_description
1 polymer ?
#
loop_
_entity_poly.entity_id
_entity_poly.type
_entity_poly.pdbx_seq_one_letter_code
_entity_poly.pdbx_strand_id
1 'polypeptide(L)'
;MTSKWLKLMIFLLVIFIIAFPKGGFKVGELPITNGYLILAFASLLAIFVNIYNNTLFVINIKQIIIFVSLLFFQIVFFISIIFNGFENKNFFIATVISLGVLPFIFVFLFQYIINKVNLYLILKYVSGAVLFVSIYGIFLFFYKYITGEFIEIPYLTVNAQDVGALEGKYIDRGGIYKLISTYNNGNIYGVCILMLLPIYNLIEHSRWKSSIVQISLILTLSRTVWIGLLLYNILYAILTKKISIKKIFLLIFSLFFLVAIILFVMDYFLHANMSVIFDQNLVVLTVQVESLNILFFPNK
;
A
#
# COMPACT_ATOMS: atom_id res chain seq x y z
N MET A 1 2.11 -3.91 31.50
CA MET A 1 3.26 -4.41 30.71
C MET A 1 2.75 -5.37 29.64
N THR A 2 3.07 -5.16 28.36
CA THR A 2 2.74 -6.12 27.30
C THR A 2 3.65 -7.35 27.38
N SER A 3 3.06 -8.55 27.36
CA SER A 3 3.78 -9.83 27.30
C SER A 3 4.78 -9.84 26.14
N LYS A 4 5.96 -10.45 26.33
CA LYS A 4 6.98 -10.62 25.27
C LYS A 4 6.40 -11.27 24.02
N TRP A 5 5.54 -12.28 24.20
CA TRP A 5 4.86 -12.98 23.12
C TRP A 5 3.95 -12.08 22.29
N LEU A 6 3.22 -11.19 22.97
CA LEU A 6 2.33 -10.24 22.29
C LEU A 6 3.14 -9.24 21.46
N LYS A 7 4.27 -8.75 21.99
CA LYS A 7 5.17 -7.86 21.25
C LYS A 7 5.74 -8.54 20.00
N LEU A 8 6.13 -9.81 20.12
CA LEU A 8 6.63 -10.61 19.00
C LEU A 8 5.54 -10.82 17.93
N MET A 9 4.33 -11.19 18.34
CA MET A 9 3.21 -11.38 17.41
C MET A 9 2.89 -10.10 16.63
N ILE A 10 2.84 -8.95 17.30
CA ILE A 10 2.59 -7.65 16.65
C ILE A 10 3.72 -7.30 15.69
N PHE A 11 4.97 -7.54 16.10
CA PHE A 11 6.13 -7.31 15.24
C PHE A 11 6.05 -8.15 13.97
N LEU A 12 5.75 -9.45 14.09
CA LEU A 12 5.58 -10.35 12.95
C LEU A 12 4.41 -9.91 12.05
N LEU A 13 3.27 -9.55 12.62
CA LEU A 13 2.14 -9.02 11.85
C LEU A 13 2.54 -7.79 11.05
N VAL A 14 3.20 -6.81 11.68
CA VAL A 14 3.65 -5.58 10.99
C VAL A 14 4.64 -5.92 9.88
N ILE A 15 5.62 -6.79 10.14
CA ILE A 15 6.60 -7.18 9.13
C ILE A 15 5.94 -7.89 7.94
N PHE A 16 5.08 -8.87 8.15
CA PHE A 16 4.52 -9.63 7.03
C PHE A 16 3.31 -8.95 6.35
N ILE A 17 2.69 -7.95 6.98
CA ILE A 17 1.62 -7.15 6.37
C ILE A 17 2.18 -5.94 5.62
N ILE A 18 3.25 -5.31 6.13
CA ILE A 18 3.81 -4.08 5.55
C ILE A 18 5.14 -4.36 4.86
N ALA A 19 6.08 -5.00 5.54
CA ALA A 19 7.43 -5.18 5.00
C ALA A 19 7.53 -6.29 3.94
N PHE A 20 6.73 -7.35 4.04
CA PHE A 20 6.75 -8.49 3.11
C PHE A 20 5.33 -8.96 2.71
N PRO A 21 4.51 -8.07 2.12
CA PRO A 21 3.08 -8.32 1.88
C PRO A 21 2.80 -9.36 0.80
N LYS A 22 3.80 -9.69 -0.03
CA LYS A 22 3.66 -10.62 -1.17
C LYS A 22 4.43 -11.93 -1.01
N GLY A 23 5.10 -12.15 0.13
CA GLY A 23 5.70 -13.44 0.44
C GLY A 23 4.62 -14.47 0.76
N GLY A 24 4.72 -15.67 0.20
CA GLY A 24 3.77 -16.76 0.42
C GLY A 24 3.72 -17.77 -0.73
N PHE A 25 2.54 -18.37 -0.91
CA PHE A 25 2.28 -19.35 -1.97
C PHE A 25 0.87 -19.15 -2.54
N LYS A 26 0.63 -19.66 -3.75
CA LYS A 26 -0.71 -19.71 -4.35
C LYS A 26 -1.38 -21.06 -4.11
N VAL A 27 -2.69 -21.04 -3.87
CA VAL A 27 -3.57 -22.22 -3.94
C VAL A 27 -4.55 -21.98 -5.08
N GLY A 28 -4.36 -22.70 -6.18
CA GLY A 28 -4.95 -22.30 -7.47
C GLY A 28 -4.43 -20.92 -7.88
N GLU A 29 -5.32 -19.97 -8.15
CA GLU A 29 -4.96 -18.58 -8.44
C GLU A 29 -4.97 -17.67 -7.19
N LEU A 30 -5.44 -18.17 -6.05
CA LEU A 30 -5.59 -17.36 -4.84
C LEU A 30 -4.22 -17.22 -4.13
N PRO A 31 -3.69 -15.99 -3.97
CA PRO A 31 -2.45 -15.78 -3.23
C PRO A 31 -2.70 -15.89 -1.72
N ILE A 32 -2.05 -16.85 -1.07
CA ILE A 32 -2.00 -16.99 0.38
C ILE A 32 -0.66 -16.41 0.86
N THR A 33 -0.72 -15.22 1.43
CA THR A 33 0.47 -14.52 1.92
C THR A 33 0.80 -14.93 3.34
N ASN A 34 2.07 -14.80 3.73
CA ASN A 34 2.52 -15.02 5.11
C ASN A 34 1.76 -14.11 6.10
N GLY A 35 1.42 -12.88 5.67
CA GLY A 35 0.59 -11.97 6.44
C GLY A 35 -0.78 -12.56 6.76
N TYR A 36 -1.44 -13.20 5.79
CA TYR A 36 -2.73 -13.87 6.01
C TYR A 36 -2.61 -15.07 6.94
N LEU A 37 -1.55 -15.88 6.83
CA LEU A 37 -1.32 -17.02 7.71
C LEU A 37 -1.11 -16.58 9.17
N ILE A 38 -0.26 -15.58 9.38
CA ILE A 38 0.00 -15.04 10.71
C ILE A 38 -1.25 -14.38 11.28
N LEU A 39 -2.02 -13.67 10.45
CA LEU A 39 -3.27 -13.06 10.87
C LEU A 39 -4.31 -14.11 11.25
N ALA A 40 -4.45 -15.20 10.48
CA ALA A 40 -5.35 -16.29 10.81
C ALA A 40 -4.97 -16.93 12.17
N PHE A 41 -3.69 -17.24 12.37
CA PHE A 41 -3.20 -17.77 13.64
C PHE A 41 -3.42 -16.80 14.81
N ALA A 42 -3.09 -15.52 14.61
CA ALA A 42 -3.30 -14.49 15.62
C ALA A 42 -4.79 -14.28 15.94
N SER A 43 -5.68 -14.46 14.96
CA SER A 43 -7.14 -14.37 15.14
C SER A 43 -7.67 -15.52 15.99
N LEU A 44 -7.17 -16.74 15.77
CA LEU A 44 -7.51 -17.90 16.61
C LEU A 44 -7.09 -17.67 18.06
N LEU A 45 -5.86 -17.19 18.28
CA LEU A 45 -5.38 -16.83 19.61
C LEU A 45 -6.22 -15.71 20.24
N ALA A 46 -6.60 -14.70 19.46
CA ALA A 46 -7.46 -13.62 19.92
C ALA A 46 -8.82 -14.15 20.39
N ILE A 47 -9.42 -15.11 19.68
CA ILE A 47 -10.67 -15.76 20.11
C ILE A 47 -10.48 -16.41 21.48
N PHE A 48 -9.46 -17.27 21.66
CA PHE A 48 -9.21 -17.91 22.96
C PHE A 48 -8.99 -16.91 24.09
N VAL A 49 -8.23 -15.83 23.83
CA VAL A 49 -8.00 -14.77 24.82
C VAL A 49 -9.30 -14.05 25.18
N ASN A 50 -10.16 -13.74 24.20
CA ASN A 50 -11.44 -13.09 24.48
C ASN A 50 -12.42 -14.00 25.23
N ILE A 51 -12.43 -15.31 24.92
CA ILE A 51 -13.23 -16.29 25.67
C ILE A 51 -12.76 -16.34 27.12
N TYR A 52 -11.45 -16.51 27.34
CA TYR A 52 -10.88 -16.60 28.69
C TYR A 52 -11.15 -15.35 29.55
N ASN A 53 -11.18 -14.17 28.93
CA ASN A 53 -11.42 -12.90 29.62
C ASN A 53 -12.91 -12.46 29.60
N ASN A 54 -13.83 -13.27 29.06
CA ASN A 54 -15.24 -12.90 28.87
C ASN A 54 -15.46 -11.56 28.15
N THR A 55 -14.58 -11.24 27.19
CA THR A 55 -14.68 -10.02 26.37
C THR A 55 -15.17 -10.28 24.95
N LEU A 56 -15.44 -11.55 24.62
CA LEU A 56 -16.11 -11.91 23.38
C LEU A 56 -17.48 -11.19 23.36
N PHE A 57 -17.72 -10.33 22.38
CA PHE A 57 -18.92 -9.49 22.20
C PHE A 57 -19.05 -8.20 23.02
N VAL A 58 -18.03 -7.75 23.75
CA VAL A 58 -18.08 -6.44 24.41
C VAL A 58 -17.80 -5.34 23.39
N ILE A 59 -18.81 -4.80 22.70
CA ILE A 59 -18.59 -3.81 21.63
C ILE A 59 -18.51 -2.38 22.19
N ASN A 60 -17.46 -1.64 21.81
CA ASN A 60 -17.30 -0.21 22.09
C ASN A 60 -17.84 0.63 20.92
N ILE A 61 -18.46 1.78 21.22
CA ILE A 61 -18.94 2.73 20.20
C ILE A 61 -17.85 3.15 19.20
N LYS A 62 -16.59 3.25 19.65
CA LYS A 62 -15.46 3.57 18.76
C LYS A 62 -15.25 2.50 17.69
N GLN A 63 -15.46 1.23 18.03
CA GLN A 63 -15.36 0.13 17.07
C GLN A 63 -16.49 0.16 16.06
N ILE A 64 -17.71 0.48 16.51
CA ILE A 64 -18.85 0.66 15.62
C ILE A 64 -18.57 1.79 14.63
N ILE A 65 -18.07 2.94 15.09
CA ILE A 65 -17.72 4.07 14.22
C ILE A 65 -16.65 3.66 13.18
N ILE A 66 -15.61 2.93 13.59
CA ILE A 66 -14.58 2.44 12.66
C ILE A 66 -15.20 1.48 11.63
N PHE A 67 -16.01 0.52 12.08
CA PHE A 67 -16.66 -0.45 11.20
C PHE A 67 -17.62 0.22 10.21
N VAL A 68 -18.45 1.16 10.67
CA VAL A 68 -19.36 1.94 9.82
C VAL A 68 -18.58 2.77 8.79
N SER A 69 -17.43 3.33 9.18
CA SER A 69 -16.56 4.08 8.26
C SER A 69 -15.99 3.18 7.14
N LEU A 70 -15.86 1.87 7.40
CA LEU A 70 -15.42 0.88 6.41
C LEU A 70 -16.57 0.41 5.50
N LEU A 71 -17.83 0.51 5.95
CA LEU A 71 -19.00 0.14 5.14
C LEU A 71 -19.07 0.92 3.84
N PHE A 72 -18.60 2.17 3.80
CA PHE A 72 -18.57 2.96 2.57
C PHE A 72 -17.83 2.22 1.45
N PHE A 73 -16.64 1.68 1.74
CA PHE A 73 -15.86 0.92 0.76
C PHE A 73 -16.54 -0.38 0.35
N GLN A 74 -17.20 -1.06 1.29
CA GLN A 74 -17.95 -2.28 1.00
C GLN A 74 -19.16 -1.98 0.10
N ILE A 75 -19.90 -0.91 0.38
CA ILE A 75 -21.05 -0.47 -0.42
C ILE A 75 -20.61 -0.13 -1.84
N VAL A 76 -19.55 0.67 -1.99
CA VAL A 76 -19.00 1.01 -3.33
C VAL A 76 -18.58 -0.26 -4.08
N PHE A 77 -17.94 -1.21 -3.39
CA PHE A 77 -17.55 -2.49 -3.98
C PHE A 77 -18.77 -3.32 -4.43
N PHE A 78 -19.78 -3.49 -3.58
CA PHE A 78 -20.98 -4.25 -3.94
C PHE A 78 -21.79 -3.58 -5.05
N ILE A 79 -21.90 -2.25 -5.03
CA ILE A 79 -22.48 -1.48 -6.13
C ILE A 79 -21.73 -1.78 -7.43
N SER A 80 -20.39 -1.71 -7.41
CA SER A 80 -19.57 -2.00 -8.59
C SER A 80 -19.81 -3.41 -9.12
N ILE A 81 -19.95 -4.42 -8.25
CA ILE A 81 -20.28 -5.79 -8.66
C ILE A 81 -21.69 -5.90 -9.25
N ILE A 82 -22.68 -5.25 -8.66
CA ILE A 82 -24.07 -5.29 -9.16
C ILE A 82 -24.14 -4.71 -10.57
N PHE A 83 -23.43 -3.61 -10.83
CA PHE A 83 -23.46 -2.94 -12.13
C PHE A 83 -22.52 -3.54 -13.18
N ASN A 84 -21.36 -4.07 -12.79
CA ASN A 84 -20.33 -4.52 -13.74
C ASN A 84 -20.11 -6.04 -13.75
N GLY A 85 -20.69 -6.78 -12.80
CA GLY A 85 -20.42 -8.20 -12.60
C GLY A 85 -19.00 -8.46 -12.06
N PHE A 86 -18.59 -9.73 -12.10
CA PHE A 86 -17.22 -10.15 -11.80
C PHE A 86 -16.83 -11.33 -12.71
N GLU A 87 -15.63 -11.29 -13.28
CA GLU A 87 -15.14 -12.35 -14.17
C GLU A 87 -14.44 -13.47 -13.40
N ASN A 88 -13.58 -13.12 -12.44
CA ASN A 88 -12.77 -14.10 -11.71
C ASN A 88 -13.32 -14.35 -10.30
N LYS A 89 -13.81 -15.58 -10.06
CA LYS A 89 -14.32 -16.04 -8.75
C LYS A 89 -13.28 -15.93 -7.63
N ASN A 90 -12.01 -16.23 -7.92
CA ASN A 90 -10.94 -16.16 -6.93
C ASN A 90 -10.67 -14.70 -6.52
N PHE A 91 -10.72 -13.77 -7.48
CA PHE A 91 -10.60 -12.34 -7.20
C PHE A 91 -11.77 -11.82 -6.37
N PHE A 92 -13.00 -12.25 -6.68
CA PHE A 92 -14.18 -11.91 -5.88
C PHE A 92 -14.03 -12.38 -4.43
N ILE A 93 -13.68 -13.65 -4.22
CA ILE A 93 -13.47 -14.21 -2.87
C ILE A 93 -12.36 -13.44 -2.14
N ALA A 94 -11.22 -13.21 -2.78
CA ALA A 94 -10.11 -12.47 -2.18
C ALA A 94 -10.53 -11.05 -1.75
N THR A 95 -11.35 -10.38 -2.55
CA THR A 95 -11.81 -9.02 -2.29
C THR A 95 -12.85 -8.99 -1.16
N VAL A 96 -13.80 -9.93 -1.14
CA VAL A 96 -14.77 -10.07 -0.03
C VAL A 96 -14.05 -10.38 1.28
N ILE A 97 -13.06 -11.26 1.26
CA ILE A 97 -12.23 -11.54 2.45
C ILE A 97 -11.52 -10.26 2.90
N SER A 98 -10.90 -9.53 1.98
CA SER A 98 -10.09 -8.34 2.30
C SER A 98 -10.91 -7.16 2.80
N LEU A 99 -12.09 -6.91 2.22
CA LEU A 99 -12.95 -5.75 2.56
C LEU A 99 -13.99 -6.07 3.63
N GLY A 100 -14.43 -7.32 3.76
CA GLY A 100 -15.45 -7.74 4.71
C GLY A 100 -14.88 -8.47 5.93
N VAL A 101 -14.23 -9.61 5.68
CA VAL A 101 -13.80 -10.53 6.75
C VAL A 101 -12.64 -9.97 7.56
N LEU A 102 -11.57 -9.49 6.91
CA LEU A 102 -10.39 -9.01 7.63
C LEU A 102 -10.68 -7.79 8.52
N PRO A 103 -11.43 -6.75 8.08
CA PRO A 103 -11.73 -5.64 8.96
C PRO A 103 -12.63 -6.04 10.12
N PHE A 104 -13.57 -6.97 9.92
CA PHE A 104 -14.37 -7.54 11.01
C PHE A 104 -13.48 -8.23 12.06
N ILE A 105 -12.56 -9.08 11.61
CA ILE A 105 -11.56 -9.75 12.47
C ILE A 105 -10.77 -8.72 13.27
N PHE A 106 -10.20 -7.70 12.62
CA PHE A 106 -9.38 -6.69 13.29
C PHE A 106 -10.17 -5.84 14.29
N VAL A 107 -11.39 -5.43 13.94
CA VAL A 107 -12.19 -4.53 14.80
C VAL A 107 -12.73 -5.28 16.00
N PHE A 108 -13.28 -6.48 15.82
CA PHE A 108 -14.02 -7.19 16.88
C PHE A 108 -13.19 -8.24 17.59
N LEU A 109 -12.40 -9.05 16.88
CA LEU A 109 -11.61 -10.12 17.54
C LEU A 109 -10.37 -9.57 18.24
N PHE A 110 -9.69 -8.58 17.66
CA PHE A 110 -8.46 -8.04 18.26
C PHE A 110 -8.69 -6.99 19.36
N GLN A 111 -9.94 -6.69 19.74
CA GLN A 111 -10.27 -5.63 20.70
C GLN A 111 -9.49 -5.70 22.01
N TYR A 112 -9.54 -6.86 22.69
CA TYR A 112 -8.87 -7.04 23.98
C TYR A 112 -7.36 -6.79 23.84
N ILE A 113 -6.77 -7.31 22.76
CA ILE A 113 -5.35 -7.16 22.45
C ILE A 113 -5.03 -5.68 22.20
N ILE A 114 -5.77 -5.00 21.33
CA ILE A 114 -5.56 -3.58 20.98
C ILE A 114 -5.59 -2.70 22.24
N ASN A 115 -6.52 -2.94 23.16
CA ASN A 115 -6.65 -2.16 24.40
C ASN A 115 -5.49 -2.36 25.39
N LYS A 116 -4.76 -3.48 25.30
CA LYS A 116 -3.62 -3.78 26.18
C LYS A 116 -2.27 -3.39 25.57
N VAL A 117 -2.24 -3.13 24.26
CA VAL A 117 -1.00 -2.86 23.55
C VAL A 117 -0.61 -1.39 23.65
N ASN A 118 0.69 -1.16 23.82
CA ASN A 118 1.24 0.19 23.74
C ASN A 118 1.15 0.67 22.28
N LEU A 119 0.27 1.64 22.01
CA LEU A 119 0.09 2.24 20.69
C LEU A 119 1.43 2.75 20.11
N TYR A 120 2.25 3.41 20.92
CA TYR A 120 3.55 3.92 20.47
C TYR A 120 4.45 2.78 19.94
N LEU A 121 4.37 1.58 20.53
CA LEU A 121 5.13 0.42 20.05
C LEU A 121 4.67 -0.03 18.65
N ILE A 122 3.35 -0.11 18.42
CA ILE A 122 2.79 -0.45 17.09
C ILE A 122 3.26 0.59 16.08
N LEU A 123 3.08 1.87 16.38
CA LEU A 123 3.44 2.96 15.47
C LEU A 123 4.94 2.98 15.16
N LYS A 124 5.79 2.64 16.15
CA LYS A 124 7.24 2.50 15.93
C LYS A 124 7.57 1.33 14.99
N TYR A 125 6.91 0.19 15.12
CA TYR A 125 7.11 -0.93 14.19
C TYR A 125 6.60 -0.61 12.79
N VAL A 126 5.42 0.01 12.67
CA VAL A 126 4.88 0.47 11.38
C VAL A 126 5.84 1.45 10.72
N SER A 127 6.33 2.44 11.48
CA SER A 127 7.28 3.43 10.98
C SER A 127 8.60 2.78 10.51
N GLY A 128 9.14 1.86 11.30
CA GLY A 128 10.32 1.08 10.93
C GLY A 128 10.11 0.25 9.67
N ALA A 129 8.96 -0.40 9.53
CA ALA A 129 8.62 -1.19 8.35
C ALA A 129 8.49 -0.32 7.09
N VAL A 130 7.83 0.84 7.19
CA VAL A 130 7.73 1.82 6.09
C VAL A 130 9.12 2.29 5.65
N LEU A 131 9.99 2.67 6.60
CA LEU A 131 11.35 3.07 6.26
C LEU A 131 12.14 1.94 5.61
N PHE A 132 12.02 0.72 6.13
CA PHE A 132 12.67 -0.46 5.57
C PHE A 132 12.27 -0.69 4.12
N VAL A 133 10.98 -0.73 3.80
CA VAL A 133 10.53 -0.98 2.43
C VAL A 133 10.86 0.16 1.47
N SER A 134 10.96 1.40 1.97
CA SER A 134 11.45 2.54 1.19
C SER A 134 12.94 2.41 0.86
N ILE A 135 13.79 2.10 1.85
CA ILE A 135 15.23 1.89 1.64
C ILE A 135 15.46 0.70 0.71
N TYR A 136 14.84 -0.45 1.01
CA TYR A 136 14.95 -1.65 0.19
C TYR A 136 14.43 -1.42 -1.22
N GLY A 137 13.32 -0.69 -1.39
CA GLY A 137 12.77 -0.34 -2.69
C GLY A 137 13.71 0.51 -3.52
N ILE A 138 14.33 1.54 -2.92
CA ILE A 138 15.30 2.40 -3.62
C ILE A 138 16.53 1.58 -4.03
N PHE A 139 17.06 0.77 -3.11
CA PHE A 139 18.16 -0.13 -3.41
C PHE A 139 17.82 -1.07 -4.57
N LEU A 140 16.67 -1.74 -4.52
CA LEU A 140 16.23 -2.68 -5.55
C LEU A 140 15.99 -1.99 -6.90
N PHE A 141 15.48 -0.76 -6.89
CA PHE A 141 15.30 0.05 -8.10
C PHE A 141 16.64 0.27 -8.79
N PHE A 142 17.65 0.78 -8.10
CA PHE A 142 18.97 1.00 -8.69
C PHE A 142 19.68 -0.31 -9.03
N TYR A 143 19.54 -1.34 -8.20
CA TYR A 143 20.07 -2.67 -8.49
C TYR A 143 19.58 -3.18 -9.84
N LYS A 144 18.27 -3.09 -10.12
CA LYS A 144 17.68 -3.49 -11.40
C LYS A 144 18.30 -2.77 -12.60
N TYR A 145 18.57 -1.46 -12.49
CA TYR A 145 19.22 -0.72 -13.59
C TYR A 145 20.69 -1.11 -13.80
N ILE A 146 21.38 -1.54 -12.76
CA ILE A 146 22.80 -1.94 -12.84
C ILE A 146 22.93 -3.37 -13.35
N THR A 147 22.13 -4.30 -12.84
CA THR A 147 22.28 -5.75 -13.10
C THR A 147 21.32 -6.29 -14.14
N GLY A 148 20.23 -5.57 -14.44
CA GLY A 148 19.16 -6.07 -15.27
C GLY A 148 18.24 -7.09 -14.57
N GLU A 149 18.40 -7.36 -13.26
CA GLU A 149 17.61 -8.35 -12.53
C GLU A 149 17.03 -7.82 -11.22
N PHE A 150 15.96 -8.44 -10.72
CA PHE A 150 15.41 -8.16 -9.39
C PHE A 150 15.91 -9.20 -8.38
N ILE A 151 16.16 -8.77 -7.14
CA ILE A 151 16.43 -9.68 -6.03
C ILE A 151 15.10 -10.28 -5.55
N GLU A 152 14.96 -11.58 -5.77
CA GLU A 152 13.77 -12.35 -5.44
C GLU A 152 14.11 -13.46 -4.45
N ILE A 153 13.51 -13.40 -3.26
CA ILE A 153 13.63 -14.44 -2.23
C ILE A 153 12.27 -15.14 -2.17
N PRO A 154 12.17 -16.40 -2.66
CA PRO A 154 10.94 -17.17 -2.64
C PRO A 154 10.34 -17.23 -1.23
N TYR A 155 9.02 -17.20 -1.14
CA TYR A 155 8.23 -17.17 0.09
C TYR A 155 8.39 -15.91 0.96
N LEU A 156 9.38 -15.06 0.71
CA LEU A 156 9.62 -13.85 1.52
C LEU A 156 9.30 -12.57 0.76
N THR A 157 9.99 -12.30 -0.34
CA THR A 157 9.73 -11.09 -1.15
C THR A 157 8.78 -11.37 -2.29
N VAL A 158 8.75 -12.60 -2.79
CA VAL A 158 7.86 -13.06 -3.85
C VAL A 158 7.15 -14.34 -3.45
N ASN A 159 5.97 -14.60 -4.04
CA ASN A 159 5.37 -15.91 -3.95
C ASN A 159 6.28 -16.93 -4.64
N ALA A 160 6.32 -18.16 -4.15
CA ALA A 160 7.17 -19.20 -4.75
C ALA A 160 6.88 -19.45 -6.24
N GLN A 161 5.61 -19.31 -6.64
CA GLN A 161 5.19 -19.48 -8.04
C GLN A 161 5.33 -18.22 -8.91
N ASP A 162 5.75 -17.08 -8.35
CA ASP A 162 5.93 -15.81 -9.07
C ASP A 162 7.41 -15.46 -9.33
N VAL A 163 8.33 -16.37 -9.01
CA VAL A 163 9.77 -16.15 -9.18
C VAL A 163 10.10 -15.98 -10.66
N GLY A 164 10.84 -14.92 -11.01
CA GLY A 164 11.19 -14.53 -12.38
C GLY A 164 10.05 -13.87 -13.14
N ALA A 165 8.87 -13.69 -12.54
CA ALA A 165 7.68 -13.15 -13.21
C ALA A 165 7.37 -11.70 -12.82
N LEU A 166 8.32 -10.97 -12.20
CA LEU A 166 8.08 -9.60 -11.74
C LEU A 166 7.90 -8.59 -12.88
N GLU A 167 8.63 -8.74 -13.99
CA GLU A 167 8.55 -7.84 -15.13
C GLU A 167 7.16 -7.82 -15.80
N GLY A 168 6.49 -8.97 -15.83
CA GLY A 168 5.13 -9.10 -16.36
C GLY A 168 4.05 -8.42 -15.54
N LYS A 169 4.36 -7.82 -14.37
CA LYS A 169 3.38 -7.21 -13.45
C LYS A 169 3.12 -5.73 -13.73
N TYR A 170 3.19 -5.30 -14.99
CA TYR A 170 2.98 -3.91 -15.45
C TYR A 170 3.90 -2.89 -14.75
N ILE A 171 5.16 -3.29 -14.57
CA ILE A 171 6.19 -2.49 -13.90
C ILE A 171 7.12 -1.79 -14.90
N ASP A 172 7.14 -2.24 -16.15
CA ASP A 172 7.87 -1.62 -17.24
C ASP A 172 7.11 -0.40 -17.82
N ARG A 173 7.87 0.63 -18.16
CA ARG A 173 7.47 1.88 -18.80
C ARG A 173 8.41 2.19 -19.97
N GLY A 174 8.65 1.20 -20.84
CA GLY A 174 9.43 1.39 -22.06
C GLY A 174 10.93 1.38 -21.80
N GLY A 175 11.40 0.41 -21.00
CA GLY A 175 12.79 0.30 -20.52
C GLY A 175 13.02 0.98 -19.17
N ILE A 176 11.99 1.62 -18.63
CA ILE A 176 11.99 2.25 -17.31
C ILE A 176 11.16 1.42 -16.34
N TYR A 177 11.82 0.77 -15.40
CA TYR A 177 11.13 -0.02 -14.38
C TYR A 177 10.75 0.83 -13.17
N LYS A 178 9.54 0.64 -12.66
CA LYS A 178 9.04 1.26 -11.43
C LYS A 178 9.74 0.69 -10.19
N LEU A 179 9.84 1.50 -9.13
CA LEU A 179 10.17 0.99 -7.80
C LEU A 179 9.04 0.09 -7.28
N ILE A 180 9.37 -1.18 -6.99
CA ILE A 180 8.39 -2.18 -6.52
C ILE A 180 8.59 -2.64 -5.07
N SER A 181 9.81 -2.53 -4.52
CA SER A 181 10.17 -3.10 -3.21
C SER A 181 9.66 -4.55 -3.07
N THR A 182 9.23 -4.97 -1.88
CA THR A 182 8.62 -6.30 -1.61
C THR A 182 7.15 -6.41 -2.01
N TYR A 183 6.59 -5.38 -2.65
CA TYR A 183 5.18 -5.34 -3.06
C TYR A 183 4.97 -5.87 -4.48
N ASN A 184 6.06 -6.09 -5.22
CA ASN A 184 6.07 -6.68 -6.56
C ASN A 184 5.29 -5.89 -7.60
N ASN A 185 4.85 -4.67 -7.27
CA ASN A 185 4.16 -3.73 -8.13
C ASN A 185 4.27 -2.31 -7.55
N GLY A 186 4.76 -1.36 -8.35
CA GLY A 186 5.04 0.01 -7.88
C GLY A 186 3.82 0.85 -7.58
N ASN A 187 2.68 0.59 -8.23
CA ASN A 187 1.43 1.26 -7.91
C ASN A 187 0.90 0.80 -6.55
N ILE A 188 0.92 -0.52 -6.28
CA ILE A 188 0.49 -1.08 -4.99
C ILE A 188 1.39 -0.56 -3.87
N TYR A 189 2.71 -0.63 -4.06
CA TYR A 189 3.68 -0.04 -3.14
C TYR A 189 3.34 1.44 -2.84
N GLY A 190 3.21 2.24 -3.90
CA GLY A 190 3.01 3.68 -3.76
C GLY A 190 1.74 4.05 -3.01
N VAL A 191 0.61 3.39 -3.32
CA VAL A 191 -0.67 3.63 -2.61
C VAL A 191 -0.57 3.19 -1.15
N CYS A 192 -0.01 2.02 -0.86
CA CYS A 192 0.13 1.51 0.51
C CYS A 192 1.01 2.43 1.37
N ILE A 193 2.17 2.84 0.86
CA ILE A 193 3.08 3.72 1.62
C ILE A 193 2.52 5.13 1.75
N LEU A 194 1.84 5.65 0.73
CA LEU A 194 1.15 6.94 0.82
C LEU A 194 0.07 6.95 1.91
N MET A 195 -0.73 5.88 2.03
CA MET A 195 -1.72 5.76 3.11
C MET A 195 -1.07 5.72 4.50
N LEU A 196 0.13 5.15 4.63
CA LEU A 196 0.87 5.07 5.89
C LEU A 196 1.71 6.32 6.19
N LEU A 197 1.92 7.21 5.20
CA LEU A 197 2.76 8.40 5.34
C LEU A 197 2.35 9.35 6.48
N PRO A 198 1.06 9.63 6.73
CA PRO A 198 0.66 10.43 7.89
C PRO A 198 1.09 9.78 9.21
N ILE A 199 0.89 8.47 9.33
CA ILE A 199 1.25 7.69 10.53
C ILE A 199 2.76 7.69 10.73
N TYR A 200 3.52 7.51 9.65
CA TYR A 200 4.97 7.54 9.67
C TYR A 200 5.51 8.88 10.20
N ASN A 201 5.01 10.00 9.68
CA ASN A 201 5.47 11.34 10.06
C ASN A 201 5.00 11.78 11.47
N LEU A 202 4.06 11.06 12.10
CA LEU A 202 3.72 11.28 13.52
C LEU A 202 4.82 10.79 14.47
N ILE A 203 5.57 9.75 14.09
CA ILE A 203 6.60 9.13 14.92
C ILE A 203 8.01 9.54 14.49
N GLU A 204 8.26 9.57 13.19
CA GLU A 204 9.59 9.87 12.66
C GLU A 204 9.74 11.37 12.41
N HIS A 205 10.67 12.00 13.12
CA HIS A 205 10.94 13.43 13.04
C HIS A 205 12.17 13.76 12.19
N SER A 206 12.97 12.75 11.83
CA SER A 206 14.15 12.94 10.98
C SER A 206 13.73 13.31 9.55
N ARG A 207 14.11 14.52 9.13
CA ARG A 207 13.88 15.02 7.77
C ARG A 207 14.48 14.09 6.73
N TRP A 208 15.70 13.58 6.96
CA TRP A 208 16.37 12.65 6.07
C TRP A 208 15.57 11.37 5.84
N LYS A 209 15.07 10.75 6.92
CA LYS A 209 14.27 9.53 6.81
C LYS A 209 12.91 9.79 6.17
N SER A 210 12.30 10.96 6.38
CA SER A 210 11.08 11.35 5.68
C SER A 210 11.33 11.57 4.18
N SER A 211 12.43 12.21 3.82
CA SER A 211 12.85 12.38 2.42
C SER A 211 13.08 11.04 1.73
N ILE A 212 13.69 10.04 2.39
CA ILE A 212 13.84 8.69 1.84
C ILE A 212 12.48 8.10 1.43
N VAL A 213 11.48 8.18 2.31
CA VAL A 213 10.13 7.67 2.02
C VAL A 213 9.46 8.45 0.88
N GLN A 214 9.63 9.77 0.82
CA GLN A 214 9.07 10.58 -0.27
C GLN A 214 9.76 10.28 -1.62
N ILE A 215 11.08 10.13 -1.63
CA ILE A 215 11.83 9.75 -2.83
C ILE A 215 11.36 8.37 -3.31
N SER A 216 11.17 7.40 -2.42
CA SER A 216 10.69 6.08 -2.82
C SER A 216 9.29 6.12 -3.42
N LEU A 217 8.40 7.00 -2.94
CA LEU A 217 7.09 7.24 -3.56
C LEU A 217 7.20 7.85 -4.95
N ILE A 218 8.17 8.74 -5.18
CA ILE A 218 8.36 9.37 -6.49
C ILE A 218 8.92 8.38 -7.51
N LEU A 219 9.87 7.54 -7.10
CA LEU A 219 10.46 6.47 -7.93
C LEU A 219 9.49 5.33 -8.30
N THR A 220 8.25 5.35 -7.78
CA THR A 220 7.18 4.48 -8.30
C THR A 220 6.74 4.85 -9.71
N LEU A 221 7.10 6.06 -10.19
CA LEU A 221 6.73 6.61 -11.49
C LEU A 221 5.22 6.50 -11.75
N SER A 222 4.44 6.71 -10.71
CA SER A 222 2.99 6.60 -10.73
C SER A 222 2.36 7.96 -10.53
N ARG A 223 1.71 8.47 -11.58
CA ARG A 223 1.02 9.78 -11.58
C ARG A 223 0.04 9.91 -10.42
N THR A 224 -0.70 8.85 -10.10
CA THR A 224 -1.65 8.84 -8.98
C THR A 224 -0.96 8.96 -7.63
N VAL A 225 0.20 8.31 -7.45
CA VAL A 225 1.00 8.40 -6.23
C VAL A 225 1.59 9.80 -6.08
N TRP A 226 2.05 10.41 -7.18
CA TRP A 226 2.58 11.78 -7.17
C TRP A 226 1.50 12.80 -6.81
N ILE A 227 0.31 12.70 -7.42
CA ILE A 227 -0.84 13.54 -7.08
C ILE A 227 -1.20 13.34 -5.60
N GLY A 228 -1.24 12.09 -5.14
CA GLY A 228 -1.53 11.78 -3.74
C GLY A 228 -0.50 12.35 -2.77
N LEU A 229 0.78 12.32 -3.10
CA LEU A 229 1.86 12.93 -2.32
C LEU A 229 1.74 14.46 -2.27
N LEU A 230 1.39 15.08 -3.40
CA LEU A 230 1.12 16.52 -3.48
C LEU A 230 -0.08 16.90 -2.61
N LEU A 231 -1.18 16.15 -2.71
CA LEU A 231 -2.37 16.36 -1.87
C LEU A 231 -2.04 16.19 -0.38
N TYR A 232 -1.28 15.17 -0.01
CA TYR A 232 -0.82 14.96 1.35
C TYR A 232 -0.06 16.19 1.88
N ASN A 233 0.91 16.70 1.11
CA ASN A 233 1.70 17.85 1.52
C ASN A 233 0.86 19.13 1.65
N ILE A 234 -0.10 19.36 0.74
CA ILE A 234 -1.04 20.48 0.83
C ILE A 234 -1.91 20.36 2.08
N LEU A 235 -2.52 19.21 2.32
CA LEU A 235 -3.37 18.98 3.49
C LEU A 235 -2.59 19.12 4.80
N TYR A 236 -1.39 18.55 4.87
CA TYR A 236 -0.51 18.68 6.04
C TYR A 236 -0.14 20.14 6.31
N ALA A 237 0.15 20.91 5.26
CA ALA A 237 0.45 22.34 5.36
C ALA A 237 -0.75 23.16 5.88
N ILE A 238 -1.95 22.89 5.36
CA ILE A 238 -3.20 23.56 5.78
C ILE A 238 -3.49 23.24 7.25
N LEU A 239 -3.49 21.96 7.62
CA LEU A 239 -3.84 21.49 8.96
C LEU A 239 -2.87 21.99 10.03
N THR A 240 -1.58 22.11 9.71
CA THR A 240 -0.58 22.65 10.64
C THR A 240 -0.56 24.19 10.68
N LYS A 241 -1.38 24.87 9.86
CA LYS A 241 -1.44 26.34 9.73
C LYS A 241 -0.09 27.02 9.47
N LYS A 242 0.90 26.29 8.93
CA LYS A 242 2.30 26.77 8.83
C LYS A 242 2.63 27.53 7.53
N ILE A 243 1.67 27.69 6.63
CA ILE A 243 1.97 27.98 5.22
C ILE A 243 1.07 29.07 4.62
N SER A 244 1.69 30.04 3.95
CA SER A 244 1.04 31.01 3.06
C SER A 244 0.95 30.46 1.63
N ILE A 245 0.00 30.94 0.81
CA ILE A 245 -0.19 30.51 -0.60
C ILE A 245 1.12 30.45 -1.40
N LYS A 246 2.06 31.38 -1.16
CA LYS A 246 3.39 31.39 -1.80
C LYS A 246 4.21 30.13 -1.53
N LYS A 247 4.16 29.61 -0.29
CA LYS A 247 4.87 28.39 0.10
C LYS A 247 4.21 27.13 -0.47
N ILE A 248 2.88 27.15 -0.71
CA ILE A 248 2.19 26.06 -1.44
C ILE A 248 2.68 26.02 -2.88
N PHE A 249 2.74 27.17 -3.56
CA PHE A 249 3.28 27.27 -4.92
C PHE A 249 4.73 26.77 -5.00
N LEU A 250 5.57 27.14 -4.04
CA LEU A 250 6.97 26.69 -3.99
C LEU A 250 7.08 25.18 -3.77
N LEU A 251 6.17 24.57 -3.01
CA LEU A 251 6.11 23.12 -2.79
C LEU A 251 5.67 22.37 -4.06
N ILE A 252 4.67 22.89 -4.76
CA ILE A 252 4.24 22.33 -6.05
C ILE A 252 5.41 22.41 -7.03
N PHE A 253 6.04 23.58 -7.15
CA PHE A 253 7.17 23.79 -8.03
C PHE A 253 8.36 22.89 -7.69
N SER A 254 8.71 22.72 -6.41
CA SER A 254 9.83 21.85 -6.01
C SER A 254 9.56 20.38 -6.31
N LEU A 255 8.31 19.92 -6.18
CA LEU A 255 7.91 18.55 -6.51
C LEU A 255 7.96 18.33 -8.03
N PHE A 256 7.45 19.27 -8.83
CA PHE A 256 7.59 19.23 -10.28
C PHE A 256 9.05 19.26 -10.75
N PHE A 257 9.86 20.12 -10.14
CA PHE A 257 11.28 20.22 -10.44
C PHE A 257 12.04 18.94 -10.09
N LEU A 258 11.73 18.31 -8.95
CA LEU A 258 12.34 17.04 -8.56
C LEU A 258 11.92 15.90 -9.49
N VAL A 259 10.64 15.84 -9.88
CA VAL A 259 10.18 14.90 -10.91
C VAL A 259 10.93 15.15 -12.21
N ALA A 260 11.05 16.39 -12.67
CA ALA A 260 11.78 16.75 -13.89
C ALA A 260 13.26 16.34 -13.84
N ILE A 261 13.95 16.55 -12.72
CA ILE A 261 15.34 16.10 -12.53
C ILE A 261 15.43 14.58 -12.64
N ILE A 262 14.55 13.85 -11.95
CA ILE A 262 14.55 12.38 -12.01
C ILE A 262 14.34 11.91 -13.44
N LEU A 263 13.37 12.49 -14.15
CA LEU A 263 13.12 12.17 -15.54
C LEU A 263 14.34 12.50 -16.42
N PHE A 264 14.97 13.66 -16.24
CA PHE A 264 16.17 14.05 -16.98
C PHE A 264 17.34 13.08 -16.72
N VAL A 265 17.58 12.70 -15.46
CA VAL A 265 18.63 11.75 -15.10
C VAL A 265 18.37 10.39 -15.76
N MET A 266 17.12 9.96 -15.82
CA MET A 266 16.76 8.69 -16.45
C MET A 266 16.91 8.73 -17.97
N ASP A 267 16.51 9.81 -18.62
CA ASP A 267 16.70 9.99 -20.07
C ASP A 267 18.18 10.05 -20.44
N TYR A 268 18.92 10.92 -19.76
CA TYR A 268 20.29 11.27 -20.13
C TYR A 268 21.31 10.19 -19.72
N PHE A 269 21.17 9.59 -18.54
CA PHE A 269 22.15 8.59 -18.05
C PHE A 269 21.73 7.15 -18.29
N LEU A 270 20.44 6.86 -18.46
CA LEU A 270 19.93 5.49 -18.59
C LEU A 270 19.35 5.19 -19.98
N HIS A 271 19.45 6.13 -20.93
CA HIS A 271 18.97 6.01 -22.33
C HIS A 271 17.53 5.51 -22.45
N ALA A 272 16.68 5.91 -21.50
CA ALA A 272 15.38 5.32 -21.32
C ALA A 272 14.30 6.13 -22.07
N ASN A 273 13.36 5.47 -22.77
CA ASN A 273 12.41 6.18 -23.64
C ASN A 273 11.30 6.86 -22.82
N MET A 274 11.46 8.17 -22.60
CA MET A 274 10.60 8.96 -21.71
C MET A 274 9.21 9.25 -22.25
N SER A 275 8.98 9.10 -23.56
CA SER A 275 7.68 9.34 -24.20
C SER A 275 6.58 8.45 -23.60
N VAL A 276 6.96 7.26 -23.13
CA VAL A 276 6.10 6.24 -22.54
C VAL A 276 5.59 6.66 -21.14
N ILE A 277 6.25 7.56 -20.40
CA ILE A 277 5.75 7.99 -19.08
C ILE A 277 4.51 8.88 -19.20
N PHE A 278 4.42 9.65 -20.28
CA PHE A 278 3.34 10.60 -20.55
C PHE A 278 2.30 10.08 -21.55
N ASP A 279 2.52 8.89 -22.11
CA ASP A 279 1.60 8.28 -23.06
C ASP A 279 0.22 8.03 -22.39
N GLN A 280 -0.81 8.60 -23.02
CA GLN A 280 -2.20 8.50 -22.58
C GLN A 280 -2.76 7.09 -22.82
N ASN A 281 -2.17 6.32 -23.75
CA ASN A 281 -2.62 4.98 -24.13
C ASN A 281 -2.18 3.85 -23.19
N LEU A 282 -1.30 4.14 -22.23
CA LEU A 282 -0.88 3.16 -21.19
C LEU A 282 -1.86 3.04 -20.03
N VAL A 283 -2.90 3.88 -20.03
CA VAL A 283 -4.03 3.67 -19.14
C VAL A 283 -4.96 2.70 -19.86
N VAL A 284 -5.04 1.47 -19.35
CA VAL A 284 -6.04 0.45 -19.74
C VAL A 284 -7.48 1.00 -19.74
N LEU A 285 -7.73 2.21 -19.20
CA LEU A 285 -8.98 2.93 -19.33
C LEU A 285 -9.36 3.33 -20.76
N THR A 286 -8.46 3.71 -21.69
CA THR A 286 -8.95 4.20 -23.00
C THR A 286 -9.61 3.10 -23.81
N VAL A 287 -9.03 1.90 -23.83
CA VAL A 287 -9.63 0.74 -24.51
C VAL A 287 -10.87 0.22 -23.78
N GLN A 288 -10.90 0.26 -22.43
CA GLN A 288 -12.08 -0.16 -21.67
C GLN A 288 -13.23 0.87 -21.69
N VAL A 289 -12.94 2.16 -21.70
CA VAL A 289 -13.94 3.24 -21.79
C VAL A 289 -14.51 3.35 -23.20
N GLU A 290 -13.72 3.10 -24.26
CA GLU A 290 -14.29 2.99 -25.62
C GLU A 290 -15.17 1.75 -25.80
N SER A 291 -14.86 0.65 -25.09
CA SER A 291 -15.73 -0.54 -25.08
C SER A 291 -16.98 -0.40 -24.18
N LEU A 292 -16.96 0.55 -23.26
CA LEU A 292 -18.07 0.91 -22.40
C LEU A 292 -18.78 2.12 -23.00
N ASN A 293 -19.77 1.87 -23.85
CA ASN A 293 -20.80 2.83 -24.32
C ASN A 293 -21.64 3.38 -23.12
N ILE A 294 -21.00 3.89 -22.08
CA ILE A 294 -21.64 4.54 -20.95
C ILE A 294 -21.80 6.01 -21.35
N LEU A 295 -22.99 6.32 -21.86
CA LEU A 295 -23.53 7.68 -21.90
C LEU A 295 -23.53 8.25 -20.47
N PHE A 296 -22.46 8.95 -20.09
CA PHE A 296 -22.35 9.63 -18.79
C PHE A 296 -23.26 10.86 -18.65
N PHE A 297 -23.97 11.24 -19.72
CA PHE A 297 -25.08 12.19 -19.69
C PHE A 297 -26.23 11.65 -20.53
N PRO A 298 -27.48 11.68 -20.03
CA PRO A 298 -28.64 11.39 -20.87
C PRO A 298 -28.72 12.50 -21.93
N ASN A 299 -28.63 12.11 -23.21
CA ASN A 299 -28.96 13.00 -24.32
C ASN A 299 -30.44 13.40 -24.16
N LYS A 300 -30.68 14.71 -24.05
CA LYS A 300 -31.94 15.30 -24.49
C LYS A 300 -31.79 15.71 -25.94
#